data_AF-A0A660STU0-F1
#
_entry.id   AF-A0A660STU0-F1
#
_cell.length_a   1.000
_cell.length_b   1.000
_cell.length_c   1.000
_cell.angle_alpha   90.00
_cell.angle_beta   90.00
_cell.angle_gamma   90.00
#
_symmetry.space_group_name_H-M   'P 1'
#
loop_
_entity.id
_entity.type
_entity.pdbx_description
1 polymer ?
#
loop_
_entity_poly.entity_id
_entity_poly.type
_entity_poly.pdbx_seq_one_letter_code
_entity_poly.pdbx_strand_id
1 'polypeptide(L)'
;MQFEKRDSPVGTVAVVTILTNRIEDTCDFLDVLASGASDALVLKVEHLNPAFFDLKTGIAGDMLQKVSTYGKRLLIVGDFDDVESEALRDFIRESNRTGRGVFSNSLETGIAALR
;
A
#
# COMPACT_ATOMS: atom_id res chain seq x y z
N MET A 1 -17.00 2.15 -0.25
CA MET A 1 -15.82 1.35 0.11
C MET A 1 -16.13 0.51 1.35
N GLN A 2 -15.54 -0.69 1.46
CA GLN A 2 -15.67 -1.58 2.63
C GLN A 2 -14.29 -2.03 3.09
N PHE A 3 -14.16 -2.21 4.40
CA PHE A 3 -12.93 -2.65 5.06
C PHE A 3 -13.20 -3.85 5.95
N GLU A 4 -12.28 -4.81 5.92
CA GLU A 4 -12.17 -5.86 6.94
C GLU A 4 -11.06 -5.49 7.91
N LYS A 5 -11.34 -5.47 9.22
CA LYS A 5 -10.33 -5.18 10.24
C LYS A 5 -9.69 -6.46 10.74
N ARG A 6 -8.37 -6.41 10.94
CA ARG A 6 -7.57 -7.50 11.49
C ARG A 6 -6.59 -6.97 12.52
N ASP A 7 -6.29 -7.78 13.52
CA ASP A 7 -5.21 -7.51 14.46
C ASP A 7 -3.86 -7.92 13.86
N SER A 8 -2.82 -7.17 14.22
CA SER A 8 -1.45 -7.46 13.84
C SER A 8 -0.47 -6.97 14.92
N PRO A 9 0.81 -7.39 14.86
CA PRO A 9 1.83 -6.87 15.78
C PRO A 9 2.01 -5.35 15.72
N VAL A 10 1.61 -4.70 14.61
CA VAL A 10 1.73 -3.24 14.41
C VAL A 10 0.44 -2.48 14.71
N GLY A 11 -0.57 -3.14 15.29
CA GLY A 11 -1.87 -2.57 15.60
C GLY A 11 -2.98 -3.06 14.67
N THR A 12 -4.02 -2.24 14.52
CA THR A 12 -5.18 -2.59 13.69
C THR A 12 -4.83 -2.41 12.22
N VAL A 13 -5.12 -3.42 11.41
CA VAL A 13 -4.97 -3.42 9.96
C VAL A 13 -6.35 -3.33 9.32
N ALA A 14 -6.56 -2.39 8.41
CA ALA A 14 -7.77 -2.31 7.58
C ALA A 14 -7.47 -2.84 6.18
N VAL A 15 -8.08 -3.96 5.82
CA VAL A 15 -7.99 -4.55 4.49
C VAL A 15 -9.14 -4.02 3.64
N VAL A 16 -8.82 -3.31 2.57
CA VAL A 16 -9.85 -2.87 1.61
C VAL A 16 -10.37 -4.09 0.87
N THR A 17 -11.65 -4.39 1.01
CA THR A 17 -12.31 -5.52 0.34
C THR A 17 -13.11 -5.08 -0.87
N ILE A 18 -13.75 -3.91 -0.79
CA ILE A 18 -14.52 -3.32 -1.88
C ILE A 18 -14.14 -1.84 -1.99
N LEU A 19 -13.74 -1.43 -3.19
CA LEU A 19 -13.50 -0.04 -3.53
C LEU A 19 -14.37 0.34 -4.74
N THR A 20 -15.12 1.44 -4.62
CA THR A 20 -16.10 1.84 -5.64
C THR A 20 -15.44 2.37 -6.91
N ASN A 21 -14.34 3.10 -6.76
CA ASN A 21 -13.46 3.59 -7.83
C ASN A 21 -12.02 3.23 -7.48
N ARG A 22 -11.12 3.15 -8.46
CA ARG A 22 -9.69 3.01 -8.14
C ARG A 22 -9.16 4.28 -7.49
N ILE A 23 -8.04 4.13 -6.78
CA ILE A 23 -7.25 5.23 -6.26
C ILE A 23 -6.45 5.77 -7.45
N GLU A 24 -6.84 6.95 -7.95
CA GLU A 24 -6.23 7.57 -9.11
C GLU A 24 -4.98 8.38 -8.73
N ASP A 25 -5.00 8.99 -7.55
CA ASP A 25 -3.92 9.84 -7.05
C ASP A 25 -3.75 9.80 -5.52
N THR A 26 -2.84 10.65 -5.02
CA THR A 26 -2.55 10.77 -3.59
C THR A 26 -3.73 11.31 -2.78
N CYS A 27 -4.60 12.14 -3.35
CA CYS A 27 -5.78 12.66 -2.65
C CYS A 27 -6.80 11.54 -2.40
N ASP A 28 -7.12 10.76 -3.44
CA ASP A 28 -7.97 9.57 -3.30
C ASP A 28 -7.42 8.60 -2.25
N PHE A 29 -6.10 8.41 -2.26
CA PHE A 29 -5.44 7.57 -1.27
C PHE A 29 -5.64 8.06 0.16
N LEU A 30 -5.53 9.38 0.39
CA LEU A 30 -5.72 9.97 1.72
C LEU A 30 -7.15 9.80 2.22
N ASP A 31 -8.14 9.87 1.34
CA ASP A 31 -9.54 9.62 1.70
C ASP A 31 -9.75 8.17 2.14
N VAL A 32 -9.14 7.20 1.44
CA VAL A 32 -9.17 5.79 1.83
C VAL A 32 -8.42 5.55 3.14
N LEU A 33 -7.24 6.16 3.30
CA LEU A 33 -6.41 6.04 4.50
C LEU A 33 -7.13 6.59 5.74
N ALA A 34 -7.81 7.73 5.61
CA ALA A 34 -8.60 8.33 6.68
C ALA A 34 -9.83 7.47 7.02
N SER A 35 -10.52 6.94 6.00
CA SER A 35 -11.73 6.12 6.17
C SER A 35 -11.47 4.77 6.86
N GLY A 36 -10.29 4.17 6.65
CA GLY A 36 -9.95 2.88 7.26
C GLY A 36 -9.85 2.91 8.79
N ALA A 37 -9.55 4.08 9.37
CA ALA A 37 -9.39 4.29 10.82
C ALA A 37 -8.58 3.16 11.48
N SER A 38 -7.35 2.95 10.98
CA SER A 38 -6.44 1.85 11.34
C SER A 38 -4.99 2.33 11.40
N ASP A 39 -4.09 1.49 11.92
CA ASP A 39 -2.64 1.75 11.96
C ASP A 39 -1.96 1.37 10.64
N ALA A 40 -2.52 0.36 9.96
CA ALA A 40 -2.11 -0.06 8.63
C ALA A 40 -3.31 -0.16 7.68
N LEU A 41 -3.06 0.15 6.42
CA LEU A 41 -4.01 -0.04 5.32
C LEU A 41 -3.48 -1.15 4.40
N VAL A 42 -4.35 -2.05 3.95
CA VAL A 42 -4.03 -3.02 2.91
C VAL A 42 -4.83 -2.72 1.67
N LEU A 43 -4.12 -2.53 0.57
CA LEU A 43 -4.65 -2.39 -0.77
C LEU A 43 -4.23 -3.60 -1.60
N LYS A 44 -4.97 -3.87 -2.66
CA LYS A 44 -4.55 -4.77 -3.72
C LYS A 44 -4.11 -3.94 -4.92
N VAL A 45 -3.27 -4.49 -5.78
CA VAL A 45 -2.84 -3.83 -7.02
C VAL A 45 -4.03 -3.40 -7.89
N GLU A 46 -5.15 -4.14 -7.86
CA GLU A 46 -6.39 -3.81 -8.59
C GLU A 46 -7.11 -2.54 -8.10
N HIS A 47 -6.81 -2.09 -6.86
CA HIS A 47 -7.36 -0.85 -6.30
C HIS A 47 -6.59 0.39 -6.75
N LEU A 48 -5.40 0.23 -7.32
CA LEU A 48 -4.52 1.33 -7.70
C LEU A 48 -4.61 1.58 -9.21
N ASN A 49 -4.53 2.85 -9.63
CA ASN A 49 -4.28 3.18 -11.03
C ASN A 49 -2.91 2.62 -11.46
N PRO A 50 -2.78 1.99 -12.65
CA PRO A 50 -1.49 1.58 -13.21
C PRO A 50 -0.38 2.65 -13.16
N ALA A 51 -0.74 3.94 -13.24
CA ALA A 51 0.18 5.08 -13.12
C ALA A 51 0.96 5.08 -11.79
N PHE A 52 0.43 4.49 -10.72
CA PHE A 52 1.16 4.27 -9.47
C PHE A 52 2.47 3.50 -9.68
N PHE A 53 2.46 2.49 -10.56
CA PHE A 53 3.63 1.64 -10.83
C PHE A 53 4.63 2.28 -11.81
N ASP A 54 4.25 3.37 -12.48
CA ASP A 54 5.20 4.21 -13.22
C ASP A 54 5.77 5.29 -12.29
N LEU A 55 6.97 5.05 -11.76
CA LEU A 55 7.64 5.98 -10.83
C LEU A 55 7.89 7.37 -11.41
N LYS A 56 7.83 7.56 -12.73
CA LYS A 56 7.95 8.89 -13.35
C LYS A 56 6.77 9.80 -13.03
N THR A 57 5.62 9.22 -12.65
CA THR A 57 4.43 9.98 -12.27
C THR A 57 4.55 10.64 -10.90
N GLY A 58 5.45 10.14 -10.04
CA GLY A 58 5.62 10.59 -8.65
C GLY A 58 4.56 10.06 -7.67
N ILE A 59 3.48 9.43 -8.16
CA ILE A 59 2.33 9.02 -7.33
C ILE A 59 2.75 8.05 -6.21
N ALA A 60 3.53 7.01 -6.53
CA ALA A 60 3.97 6.03 -5.53
C ALA A 60 4.86 6.66 -4.43
N GLY A 61 5.77 7.56 -4.82
CA GLY A 61 6.62 8.28 -3.89
C GLY A 61 5.80 9.16 -2.94
N ASP A 62 4.88 9.94 -3.50
CA ASP A 62 3.99 10.82 -2.73
C ASP A 62 3.12 10.02 -1.74
N MET A 63 2.50 8.93 -2.19
CA MET A 63 1.69 8.06 -1.34
C MET A 63 2.49 7.47 -0.18
N LEU A 64 3.67 6.88 -0.43
CA LEU A 64 4.51 6.33 0.63
C LEU A 64 5.07 7.41 1.58
N GLN A 65 5.35 8.60 1.06
CA GLN A 65 5.72 9.74 1.90
C GLN A 65 4.58 10.13 2.84
N LYS A 66 3.32 10.15 2.36
CA LYS A 66 2.15 10.41 3.23
C LYS A 66 2.00 9.34 4.30
N VAL A 67 2.13 8.06 3.96
CA VAL A 67 2.10 6.95 4.93
C VAL A 67 3.10 7.21 6.06
N SER A 68 4.33 7.58 5.72
CA SER A 68 5.36 7.92 6.70
C SER A 68 5.07 9.18 7.50
N THR A 69 4.51 10.21 6.86
CA THR A 69 4.15 11.50 7.47
C THR A 69 3.06 11.35 8.53
N TYR A 70 2.07 10.51 8.26
CA TYR A 70 0.96 10.24 9.18
C TYR A 70 1.24 9.11 10.17
N GLY A 71 2.46 8.54 10.18
CA GLY A 71 2.82 7.42 11.05
C GLY A 71 1.99 6.16 10.80
N LYS A 72 1.48 6.00 9.58
CA LYS A 72 0.71 4.84 9.14
C LYS A 72 1.61 3.83 8.45
N ARG A 73 1.02 2.70 8.10
CA ARG A 73 1.63 1.64 7.30
C ARG A 73 0.76 1.29 6.11
N LEU A 74 1.38 0.87 5.03
CA LEU A 74 0.70 0.45 3.81
C LEU A 74 1.24 -0.91 3.37
N LEU A 75 0.33 -1.83 3.10
CA LEU A 75 0.61 -3.07 2.39
C LEU A 75 -0.11 -3.04 1.05
N ILE A 76 0.60 -3.33 -0.03
CA ILE A 76 0.05 -3.52 -1.36
C ILE A 76 0.21 -5.00 -1.71
N VAL A 77 -0.92 -5.68 -1.88
CA VAL A 77 -1.00 -7.10 -2.22
C VAL A 77 -1.12 -7.27 -3.73
N GLY A 78 -0.19 -8.02 -4.32
CA GLY A 78 -0.20 -8.35 -5.74
C GLY A 78 1.03 -9.15 -6.14
N ASP A 79 1.04 -9.59 -7.40
CA ASP A 79 2.19 -10.26 -7.97
C ASP A 79 3.21 -9.23 -8.47
N PHE A 80 4.45 -9.38 -8.00
CA PHE A 80 5.56 -8.49 -8.33
C PHE A 80 6.80 -9.26 -8.82
N ASP A 81 6.65 -10.57 -9.10
CA ASP A 81 7.78 -11.42 -9.49
C ASP A 81 8.30 -11.05 -10.89
N ASP A 82 7.40 -10.63 -11.80
CA ASP A 82 7.71 -10.29 -13.20
C ASP A 82 7.77 -8.77 -13.47
N VAL A 83 8.12 -7.95 -12.48
CA VAL A 83 8.29 -6.51 -12.69
C VAL A 83 9.50 -6.24 -13.61
N GLU A 84 9.23 -5.86 -14.86
CA GLU A 84 10.27 -5.55 -15.85
C GLU A 84 11.08 -4.29 -15.52
N SER A 85 10.45 -3.31 -14.87
CA SER A 85 11.08 -2.03 -14.52
C SER A 85 12.06 -2.18 -13.36
N GLU A 86 13.37 -2.06 -13.64
CA GLU A 86 14.41 -2.09 -12.61
C GLU A 86 14.18 -1.06 -11.51
N ALA A 87 13.82 0.17 -11.88
CA ALA A 87 13.52 1.23 -10.92
C ALA A 87 12.36 0.87 -9.99
N LEU A 88 11.31 0.21 -10.50
CA LEU A 88 10.19 -0.23 -9.67
C LEU A 88 10.58 -1.37 -8.74
N ARG A 89 11.40 -2.33 -9.21
CA ARG A 89 11.91 -3.40 -8.35
C ARG A 89 12.74 -2.85 -7.19
N ASP A 90 13.63 -1.92 -7.48
CA ASP A 90 14.48 -1.31 -6.45
C ASP A 90 13.63 -0.47 -5.48
N PHE A 91 12.66 0.28 -5.98
CA PHE A 91 11.70 0.98 -5.14
C PHE A 91 10.93 0.04 -4.19
N ILE A 92 10.46 -1.11 -4.69
CA ILE A 92 9.77 -2.13 -3.89
C ILE A 92 10.70 -2.71 -2.82
N ARG A 93 11.93 -3.10 -3.19
CA ARG A 93 12.93 -3.64 -2.27
C ARG A 93 13.25 -2.65 -1.15
N GLU A 94 13.45 -1.39 -1.49
CA GLU A 94 13.82 -0.34 -0.56
C GLU A 94 12.68 -0.04 0.41
N SER A 95 11.45 0.02 -0.12
CA SER A 95 10.23 0.22 0.67
C SER A 95 10.03 -0.94 1.66
N ASN A 96 10.12 -2.19 1.18
CA ASN A 96 9.99 -3.40 2.00
C ASN A 96 11.02 -3.44 3.13
N ARG A 97 12.23 -2.92 2.92
CA ARG A 97 13.27 -2.84 3.97
C ARG A 97 12.86 -1.93 5.13
N THR A 98 12.16 -0.83 4.85
CA THR A 98 11.66 0.08 5.89
C THR A 98 10.48 -0.51 6.68
N GLY A 99 9.68 -1.37 6.04
CA GLY A 99 8.48 -1.96 6.64
C GLY A 99 7.27 -1.03 6.76
N ARG A 100 7.36 0.22 6.27
CA ARG A 100 6.23 1.17 6.26
C ARG A 100 5.38 1.07 4.99
N GLY A 101 6.02 0.83 3.86
CA GLY A 101 5.38 0.49 2.59
C GLY A 101 5.84 -0.91 2.20
N VAL A 102 4.95 -1.90 2.32
CA VAL A 102 5.25 -3.28 2.00
C VAL A 102 4.51 -3.69 0.74
N PHE A 103 5.19 -4.40 -0.14
CA PHE A 103 4.67 -5.05 -1.32
C PHE A 103 4.86 -6.55 -1.16
N SER A 104 3.79 -7.32 -1.31
CA SER A 104 3.83 -8.77 -1.12
C SER A 104 2.77 -9.47 -1.97
N ASN A 105 3.03 -10.70 -2.38
CA ASN A 105 2.05 -11.57 -3.04
C ASN A 105 1.05 -12.22 -2.06
N SER A 106 1.26 -12.07 -0.76
CA SER A 106 0.41 -12.64 0.28
C SER A 106 0.04 -11.62 1.34
N LEU A 107 -1.23 -11.59 1.71
CA LEU A 107 -1.74 -10.76 2.80
C LEU A 107 -1.05 -11.09 4.12
N GLU A 108 -0.89 -12.38 4.45
CA GLU A 108 -0.35 -12.82 5.72
C GLU A 108 1.14 -12.49 5.84
N THR A 109 1.91 -12.80 4.80
CA THR A 109 3.35 -12.48 4.76
C THR A 109 3.57 -10.97 4.76
N GLY A 110 2.75 -10.23 4.01
CA GLY A 110 2.79 -8.78 3.97
C GLY A 110 2.51 -8.13 5.33
N ILE A 111 1.48 -8.57 6.05
CA ILE A 111 1.15 -8.04 7.39
C ILE A 111 2.30 -8.31 8.37
N ALA A 112 2.91 -9.49 8.33
CA ALA A 112 4.03 -9.84 9.19
C ALA A 112 5.30 -9.01 8.91
N ALA A 113 5.43 -8.45 7.70
CA ALA A 113 6.57 -7.63 7.30
C ALA A 113 6.43 -6.14 7.68
N LEU A 114 5.24 -5.71 8.12
CA LEU A 114 5.00 -4.35 8.58
C LEU A 114 5.79 -4.04 9.87
N ARG A 115 6.37 -2.84 9.97
CA ARG A 115 7.20 -2.41 11.13
C ARG A 115 6.92 -0.98 11.55
#